data_AF-A0ABD1ZFL3-F1
#
_entry.id   AF-A0ABD1ZFL3-F1
#
_cell.length_a   1.000
_cell.length_b   1.000
_cell.length_c   1.000
_cell.angle_alpha   90.00
_cell.angle_beta   90.00
_cell.angle_gamma   90.00
#
_symmetry.space_group_name_H-M   'P 1'
#
loop_
_entity.id
_entity.type
_entity.pdbx_description
1 polymer ?
#
loop_
_entity_poly.entity_id
_entity_poly.type
_entity_poly.pdbx_seq_one_letter_code
_entity_poly.pdbx_strand_id
1 'polypeptide(L)'
;MERKPAKLFLGFSATWDPGTADMAKKRRSSLLPNSDDLEQMIQEVQSGLRDCISGRMAPAAVLHSITAPACFSPKQFVAARSSGARSCRVTCIAEPPTVKPSAPTPSVEECEAAVVAGNAPWAPPPAPKPRAPEGTPTVSTLHLPSRPRRNRKSPALRSAFQETVLTPANFILPLFVHEGETNSPIGAMPGCQRLGWRHGLIEEVYKARDVGVNSVVLFPKVPDALKSATGDECYNENGLVHRSIRLLKDKFPDLVIYTDVALDPYNSDGHDGICREDGVIMNDETVHQLCKQAVSQARAGADVVSPSDMMDGRVGAIRAALDAEGFTDVSIMAYTAKYASAFYGPFRDALDSNPRFGDKKTYQMNPGNYREALIETRADEREGADILMVKPAMPYLDVIRLLRDNSPLPISAYQVSGEYSMIKAASAAGMLDEKKAILESLLCIKRAGADIILTYFALQAARYLAGEA
;
A
#
# COMPACT_ATOMS: atom_id res chain seq x y z
N MET A 1 -70.71 16.93 6.02
CA MET A 1 -70.86 16.33 7.36
C MET A 1 -69.62 15.53 7.67
N GLU A 2 -68.98 15.94 8.77
CA GLU A 2 -67.83 15.45 9.54
C GLU A 2 -67.34 13.99 9.36
N ARG A 3 -66.01 13.82 9.37
CA ARG A 3 -65.23 13.28 10.51
C ARG A 3 -63.71 13.57 10.37
N LYS A 4 -63.10 14.00 11.48
CA LYS A 4 -61.66 14.28 11.79
C LYS A 4 -60.88 12.96 12.11
N PRO A 5 -59.53 12.90 12.40
CA PRO A 5 -58.65 13.94 13.01
C PRO A 5 -57.15 14.03 12.53
N ALA A 6 -56.52 15.22 12.68
CA ALA A 6 -55.34 15.59 13.55
C ALA A 6 -53.99 15.74 12.79
N LYS A 7 -53.49 16.98 12.55
CA LYS A 7 -52.45 17.77 13.31
C LYS A 7 -51.05 17.11 13.29
N LEU A 8 -49.90 17.75 12.99
CA LEU A 8 -49.49 19.17 12.92
C LEU A 8 -48.17 19.25 12.10
N PHE A 9 -48.03 20.19 11.16
CA PHE A 9 -46.76 20.57 10.51
C PHE A 9 -46.47 22.02 10.89
N LEU A 10 -45.24 22.32 11.31
CA LEU A 10 -44.73 23.68 11.46
C LEU A 10 -43.36 23.73 10.78
N GLY A 11 -43.30 24.44 9.66
CA GLY A 11 -42.06 24.78 8.97
C GLY A 11 -41.48 26.09 9.49
N PHE A 12 -40.18 26.27 9.29
CA PHE A 12 -39.52 27.56 9.29
C PHE A 12 -38.46 27.60 8.18
N SER A 13 -38.58 28.60 7.31
CA SER A 13 -37.56 29.03 6.36
C SER A 13 -36.55 29.92 7.06
N ALA A 14 -35.26 29.80 6.71
CA ALA A 14 -34.25 30.81 7.04
C ALA A 14 -33.55 31.26 5.76
N THR A 15 -33.63 32.57 5.51
CA THR A 15 -32.91 33.32 4.49
C THR A 15 -31.44 33.52 4.88
N TRP A 16 -30.55 33.48 3.89
CA TRP A 16 -29.09 33.65 4.03
C TRP A 16 -28.71 35.12 3.81
N ASP A 17 -27.92 35.71 4.71
CA ASP A 17 -27.38 37.08 4.63
C ASP A 17 -25.85 37.02 4.52
N PRO A 18 -25.20 37.60 3.48
CA PRO A 18 -23.77 37.49 3.24
C PRO A 18 -23.01 38.64 3.94
N GLY A 19 -22.60 38.43 5.19
CA GLY A 19 -21.95 39.49 5.99
C GLY A 19 -20.89 39.09 7.00
N THR A 20 -20.35 37.85 6.99
CA THR A 20 -19.40 37.39 8.03
C THR A 20 -18.21 36.57 7.51
N ALA A 21 -17.82 36.73 6.25
CA ALA A 21 -16.63 36.05 5.72
C ALA A 21 -15.29 36.72 6.11
N ASP A 22 -15.28 37.93 6.68
CA ASP A 22 -14.05 38.73 6.83
C ASP A 22 -13.52 38.91 8.27
N MET A 23 -14.17 38.29 9.28
CA MET A 23 -13.65 38.26 10.67
C MET A 23 -12.98 36.93 11.07
N ALA A 24 -12.96 35.93 10.20
CA ALA A 24 -12.35 34.62 10.47
C ALA A 24 -10.84 34.55 10.12
N LYS A 25 -10.27 35.58 9.48
CA LYS A 25 -8.84 35.61 9.08
C LYS A 25 -7.89 36.31 10.07
N LYS A 26 -8.38 36.87 11.18
CA LYS A 26 -7.55 37.62 12.16
C LYS A 26 -7.46 37.04 13.58
N ARG A 27 -7.95 35.81 13.83
CA ARG A 27 -7.87 35.15 15.16
C ARG A 27 -7.36 33.70 15.13
N ARG A 28 -6.28 33.43 14.38
CA ARG A 28 -5.55 32.14 14.45
C ARG A 28 -4.05 32.34 14.69
N SER A 29 -3.68 33.13 15.71
CA SER A 29 -2.27 33.28 16.10
C SER A 29 -2.03 33.34 17.62
N SER A 30 -2.91 32.82 18.47
CA SER A 30 -2.70 32.90 19.94
C SER A 30 -3.43 31.81 20.74
N LEU A 31 -3.21 30.53 20.40
CA LEU A 31 -3.75 29.38 21.16
C LEU A 31 -2.67 28.33 21.49
N LEU A 32 -1.46 28.79 21.77
CA LEU A 32 -0.45 27.99 22.48
C LEU A 32 -0.03 28.81 23.71
N PRO A 33 -0.07 28.26 24.93
CA PRO A 33 0.47 28.94 26.09
C PRO A 33 1.98 29.14 25.90
N ASN A 34 2.50 30.30 26.31
CA ASN A 34 3.94 30.54 26.29
C ASN A 34 4.64 29.65 27.35
N SER A 35 5.95 29.49 27.24
CA SER A 35 6.76 28.62 28.13
C SER A 35 6.50 28.85 29.61
N ASP A 36 6.27 30.11 29.99
CA ASP A 36 6.13 30.53 31.38
C ASP A 36 4.77 30.09 31.97
N ASP A 37 3.70 30.06 31.16
CA ASP A 37 2.38 29.54 31.56
C ASP A 37 2.40 28.02 31.76
N LEU A 38 3.21 27.32 30.95
CA LEU A 38 3.40 25.88 31.03
C LEU A 38 4.23 25.48 32.26
N GLU A 39 5.27 26.25 32.59
CA GLU A 39 6.04 26.05 33.82
C GLU A 39 5.21 26.33 35.07
N GLN A 40 4.36 27.35 35.07
CA GLN A 40 3.49 27.67 36.20
C GLN A 40 2.44 26.56 36.44
N MET A 41 1.81 26.03 35.37
CA MET A 41 0.92 24.87 35.49
C MET A 41 1.64 23.61 36.00
N ILE A 42 2.87 23.36 35.55
CA ILE A 42 3.67 22.22 36.03
C ILE A 42 4.01 22.38 37.51
N GLN A 43 4.38 23.59 37.96
CA GLN A 43 4.68 23.85 39.37
C GLN A 43 3.46 23.66 40.28
N GLU A 44 2.28 24.08 39.84
CA GLU A 44 1.02 23.91 40.59
C GLU A 44 0.62 22.44 40.71
N VAL A 45 0.75 21.66 39.63
CA VAL A 45 0.49 20.21 39.64
C VAL A 45 1.50 19.47 40.54
N GLN A 46 2.78 19.84 40.48
CA GLN A 46 3.81 19.26 41.35
C GLN A 46 3.64 19.66 42.81
N SER A 47 3.14 20.87 43.10
CA SER A 47 2.76 21.30 44.45
C SER A 47 1.62 20.46 45.01
N GLY A 48 0.52 20.31 44.24
CA GLY A 48 -0.64 19.52 44.66
C GLY A 48 -0.30 18.04 44.89
N LEU A 49 0.59 17.47 44.07
CA LEU A 49 1.09 16.11 44.26
C LEU A 49 1.97 15.96 45.51
N ARG A 50 2.81 16.96 45.82
CA ARG A 50 3.63 16.97 47.05
C ARG A 50 2.78 17.06 48.32
N ASP A 51 1.69 17.82 48.30
CA ASP A 51 0.77 17.94 49.43
C ASP A 51 -0.08 16.68 49.65
N CYS A 52 -0.41 15.96 48.56
CA CYS A 52 -1.06 14.65 48.62
C CYS A 52 -0.12 13.56 49.17
N ILE A 53 1.16 13.56 48.75
CA ILE A 53 2.17 12.60 49.22
C ILE A 53 2.54 12.85 50.70
N SER A 54 2.49 14.10 51.16
CA SER A 54 2.75 14.46 52.57
C SER A 54 1.52 14.32 53.49
N GLY A 55 0.39 13.83 52.99
CA GLY A 55 -0.81 13.55 53.78
C GLY A 55 -1.60 14.78 54.24
N ARG A 56 -1.35 15.96 53.66
CA ARG A 56 -2.02 17.21 54.02
C ARG A 56 -3.33 17.49 53.25
N MET A 57 -3.65 16.69 52.22
CA MET A 57 -4.90 16.77 51.47
C MET A 57 -5.45 15.39 51.09
N ALA A 58 -6.78 15.24 51.07
CA ALA A 58 -7.45 14.01 50.67
C ALA A 58 -7.53 13.86 49.13
N PRO A 59 -7.43 12.64 48.56
CA PRO A 59 -7.28 12.42 47.12
C PRO A 59 -8.43 12.91 46.23
N ALA A 60 -9.63 13.10 46.80
CA ALA A 60 -10.83 13.47 46.03
C ALA A 60 -10.86 14.95 45.59
N ALA A 61 -9.96 15.80 46.09
CA ALA A 61 -9.98 17.25 45.82
C ALA A 61 -9.21 17.69 44.56
N VAL A 62 -8.51 16.78 43.86
CA VAL A 62 -7.71 17.12 42.66
C VAL A 62 -8.51 16.98 41.36
N LEU A 63 -9.70 16.38 41.40
CA LEU A 63 -10.46 16.01 40.19
C LEU A 63 -11.49 17.04 39.68
N HIS A 64 -11.50 18.29 40.19
CA HIS A 64 -12.48 19.31 39.78
C HIS A 64 -11.93 20.45 38.91
N SER A 65 -10.66 20.46 38.55
CA SER A 65 -10.07 21.55 37.74
C SER A 65 -9.68 21.18 36.30
N ILE A 66 -9.89 19.95 35.82
CA ILE A 66 -9.46 19.56 34.48
C ILE A 66 -10.56 18.77 33.77
N THR A 67 -11.31 19.44 32.89
CA THR A 67 -12.17 18.79 31.89
C THR A 67 -11.73 19.16 30.48
N ALA A 68 -11.79 18.17 29.58
CA ALA A 68 -11.53 18.14 28.13
C ALA A 68 -10.16 17.58 27.67
N PRO A 69 -10.12 16.85 26.52
CA PRO A 69 -9.35 15.62 26.41
C PRO A 69 -8.16 15.74 25.44
N ALA A 70 -7.02 15.14 25.79
CA ALA A 70 -5.98 14.83 24.82
C ALA A 70 -5.24 13.55 25.20
N CYS A 71 -5.14 12.68 24.20
CA CYS A 71 -4.42 11.42 24.17
C CYS A 71 -2.94 11.59 24.48
N PHE A 72 -2.37 10.73 25.31
CA PHE A 72 -0.97 10.32 25.17
C PHE A 72 -0.78 8.86 25.58
N SER A 73 -0.14 8.11 24.69
CA SER A 73 0.30 6.71 24.85
C SER A 73 1.46 6.62 25.83
N PRO A 74 1.62 5.53 26.61
CA PRO A 74 2.84 5.32 27.38
C PRO A 74 3.80 4.38 26.65
N LYS A 75 5.02 4.86 26.41
CA LYS A 75 6.22 4.00 26.40
C LYS A 75 7.23 4.56 27.40
N GLN A 76 7.70 3.62 28.23
CA GLN A 76 8.93 3.59 29.00
C GLN A 76 8.91 4.01 30.49
N PHE A 77 9.72 3.23 31.21
CA PHE A 77 10.21 3.33 32.58
C PHE A 77 9.32 2.78 33.70
N VAL A 78 9.49 1.48 33.95
CA VAL A 78 9.40 0.93 35.32
C VAL A 78 10.82 0.71 35.82
N ALA A 79 11.27 1.58 36.72
CA ALA A 79 12.27 1.28 37.72
C ALA A 79 11.78 1.89 39.04
N ALA A 80 11.11 1.09 39.86
CA ALA A 80 10.83 1.42 41.25
C ALA A 80 11.02 0.18 42.12
N ARG A 81 12.00 0.27 43.01
CA ARG A 81 12.14 -0.59 44.20
C ARG A 81 10.98 -0.27 45.14
N SER A 82 10.31 -1.31 45.65
CA SER A 82 9.56 -1.23 46.91
C SER A 82 9.81 -2.48 47.74
N SER A 83 10.33 -2.23 48.94
CA SER A 83 10.37 -3.15 50.09
C SER A 83 8.97 -3.40 50.65
N GLY A 84 8.62 -4.67 50.94
CA GLY A 84 7.46 -4.96 51.81
C GLY A 84 6.65 -6.24 51.54
N ALA A 85 7.29 -7.40 51.46
CA ALA A 85 6.80 -8.74 51.84
C ALA A 85 5.35 -9.19 51.51
N ARG A 86 5.20 -9.92 50.39
CA ARG A 86 4.57 -11.25 50.34
C ARG A 86 5.32 -12.11 49.32
N SER A 87 5.73 -13.31 49.73
CA SER A 87 6.49 -14.27 48.92
C SER A 87 5.70 -14.72 47.68
N CYS A 88 5.90 -14.03 46.55
CA CYS A 88 5.65 -14.58 45.22
C CYS A 88 6.97 -15.09 44.66
N ARG A 89 7.16 -16.41 44.63
CA ARG A 89 8.21 -17.04 43.82
C ARG A 89 7.88 -16.78 42.35
N VAL A 90 8.51 -15.77 41.76
CA VAL A 90 8.71 -15.73 40.31
C VAL A 90 9.70 -16.83 40.00
N THR A 91 9.21 -17.98 39.55
CA THR A 91 10.07 -19.00 38.95
C THR A 91 10.56 -18.43 37.63
N CYS A 92 11.88 -18.30 37.52
CA CYS A 92 12.55 -18.07 36.25
C CYS A 92 11.98 -19.06 35.21
N ILE A 93 11.79 -18.55 34.00
CA ILE A 93 11.54 -19.33 32.79
C ILE A 93 12.40 -20.59 32.88
N ALA A 94 11.75 -21.75 32.93
CA ALA A 94 12.46 -23.02 32.92
C ALA A 94 13.44 -22.99 31.76
N GLU A 95 14.72 -23.26 32.05
CA GLU A 95 15.70 -23.54 31.01
C GLU A 95 15.07 -24.53 30.02
N PRO A 96 15.26 -24.33 28.70
CA PRO A 96 14.80 -25.32 27.72
C PRO A 96 15.33 -26.67 28.19
N PRO A 97 14.50 -27.74 28.17
CA PRO A 97 14.93 -29.04 28.65
C PRO A 97 16.25 -29.38 27.94
N THR A 98 17.30 -29.64 28.73
CA THR A 98 18.56 -30.14 28.22
C THR A 98 18.26 -31.42 27.45
N VAL A 99 18.24 -31.30 26.13
CA VAL A 99 18.17 -32.45 25.24
C VAL A 99 19.45 -33.22 25.52
N LYS A 100 19.33 -34.37 26.20
CA LYS A 100 20.44 -35.33 26.31
C LYS A 100 21.02 -35.47 24.89
N PRO A 101 22.35 -35.41 24.70
CA PRO A 101 22.92 -35.64 23.38
C PRO A 101 22.36 -36.98 22.88
N SER A 102 21.56 -36.92 21.82
CA SER A 102 21.12 -38.11 21.12
C SER A 102 22.39 -38.86 20.73
N ALA A 103 22.39 -40.19 20.89
CA ALA A 103 23.48 -41.03 20.37
C ALA A 103 23.82 -40.57 18.94
N PRO A 104 25.12 -40.54 18.57
CA PRO A 104 25.53 -40.09 17.24
C PRO A 104 24.72 -40.85 16.20
N THR A 105 24.00 -40.10 15.37
CA THR A 105 23.21 -40.68 14.28
C THR A 105 24.19 -41.37 13.33
N PRO A 106 24.02 -42.67 13.04
CA PRO A 106 24.93 -43.37 12.13
C PRO A 106 25.01 -42.64 10.79
N SER A 107 26.17 -42.71 10.14
CA SER A 107 26.36 -42.10 8.82
C SER A 107 25.43 -42.75 7.79
N VAL A 108 25.26 -42.09 6.64
CA VAL A 108 24.47 -42.64 5.53
C VAL A 108 25.08 -43.98 5.09
N GLU A 109 26.41 -44.05 4.99
CA GLU A 109 27.12 -45.28 4.61
C GLU A 109 26.95 -46.41 5.64
N GLU A 110 26.93 -46.09 6.94
CA GLU A 110 26.69 -47.06 8.01
C GLU A 110 25.23 -47.58 7.99
N CYS A 111 24.26 -46.72 7.69
CA CYS A 111 22.86 -47.11 7.51
C CYS A 111 22.69 -48.01 6.28
N GLU A 112 23.31 -47.65 5.16
CA GLU A 112 23.28 -48.46 3.93
C GLU A 112 23.93 -49.83 4.16
N ALA A 113 25.11 -49.88 4.78
CA ALA A 113 25.79 -51.12 5.11
C ALA A 113 24.95 -52.02 6.05
N ALA A 114 24.27 -51.43 7.04
CA ALA A 114 23.38 -52.17 7.93
C ALA A 114 22.16 -52.73 7.19
N VAL A 115 21.56 -51.96 6.27
CA VAL A 115 20.45 -52.42 5.43
C VAL A 115 20.89 -53.57 4.52
N VAL A 116 22.05 -53.44 3.86
CA VAL A 116 22.61 -54.49 3.00
C VAL A 116 22.94 -55.76 3.79
N ALA A 117 23.43 -55.62 5.03
CA ALA A 117 23.72 -56.73 5.93
C ALA A 117 22.47 -57.38 6.55
N GLY A 118 21.25 -56.95 6.20
CA GLY A 118 20.00 -57.47 6.76
C GLY A 118 19.68 -56.95 8.17
N ASN A 119 20.46 -56.00 8.69
CA ASN A 119 20.30 -55.34 9.98
C ASN A 119 19.62 -53.96 9.83
N ALA A 120 18.69 -53.83 8.88
CA ALA A 120 17.99 -52.58 8.65
C ALA A 120 17.34 -52.10 9.96
N PRO A 121 17.65 -50.88 10.42
CA PRO A 121 17.05 -50.36 11.65
C PRO A 121 15.54 -50.30 11.48
N TRP A 122 14.81 -50.80 12.48
CA TRP A 122 13.35 -50.75 12.46
C TRP A 122 12.91 -49.29 12.42
N ALA A 123 11.86 -48.99 11.66
CA ALA A 123 11.33 -47.63 11.56
C ALA A 123 11.11 -47.09 12.98
N PRO A 124 11.68 -45.92 13.34
CA PRO A 124 11.54 -45.40 14.68
C PRO A 124 10.04 -45.28 15.02
N PRO A 125 9.62 -45.71 16.22
CA PRO A 125 8.22 -45.61 16.59
C PRO A 125 7.77 -44.15 16.47
N PRO A 126 6.54 -43.89 15.98
CA PRO A 126 6.06 -42.52 15.82
C PRO A 126 6.20 -41.77 17.14
N ALA A 127 6.68 -40.53 17.07
CA ALA A 127 6.90 -39.71 18.26
C ALA A 127 5.65 -39.72 19.15
N PRO A 128 5.79 -39.94 20.47
CA PRO A 128 4.66 -39.99 21.37
C PRO A 128 3.89 -38.67 21.28
N LYS A 129 2.56 -38.77 21.10
CA LYS A 129 1.71 -37.59 21.03
C LYS A 129 1.82 -36.83 22.36
N PRO A 130 2.01 -35.49 22.34
CA PRO A 130 1.98 -34.70 23.55
C PRO A 130 0.69 -34.95 24.33
N ARG A 131 0.78 -35.01 25.66
CA ARG A 131 -0.40 -35.11 26.52
C ARG A 131 -1.26 -33.87 26.33
N ALA A 132 -2.57 -34.04 26.26
CA ALA A 132 -3.49 -32.92 26.24
C ALA A 132 -3.38 -32.09 27.53
N PRO A 133 -3.66 -30.78 27.48
CA PRO A 133 -3.70 -29.92 28.68
C PRO A 133 -4.61 -30.52 29.77
N GLU A 134 -4.25 -30.31 31.03
CA GLU A 134 -5.10 -30.70 32.16
C GLU A 134 -6.48 -30.01 32.07
N GLY A 135 -7.55 -30.72 32.44
CA GLY A 135 -8.92 -30.25 32.28
C GLY A 135 -9.50 -30.38 30.86
N THR A 136 -8.75 -30.96 29.90
CA THR A 136 -9.31 -31.30 28.58
C THR A 136 -10.48 -32.28 28.75
N PRO A 137 -11.68 -31.96 28.24
CA PRO A 137 -12.85 -32.82 28.41
C PRO A 137 -12.71 -34.13 27.63
N THR A 138 -13.13 -35.23 28.25
CA THR A 138 -13.24 -36.54 27.58
C THR A 138 -14.55 -36.58 26.80
N VAL A 139 -14.46 -36.59 25.47
CA VAL A 139 -15.62 -36.62 24.56
C VAL A 139 -15.54 -37.81 23.60
N SER A 140 -16.69 -38.25 23.08
CA SER A 140 -16.73 -39.23 21.99
C SER A 140 -16.19 -38.63 20.69
N THR A 141 -15.61 -39.47 19.83
CA THR A 141 -15.07 -39.01 18.55
C THR A 141 -16.22 -38.68 17.60
N LEU A 142 -16.18 -37.49 16.99
CA LEU A 142 -17.15 -37.12 15.95
C LEU A 142 -16.99 -38.03 14.71
N HIS A 143 -18.08 -38.62 14.22
CA HIS A 143 -18.13 -39.44 13.01
C HIS A 143 -18.28 -38.57 11.75
N LEU A 144 -17.16 -38.04 11.24
CA LEU A 144 -17.13 -37.14 10.07
C LEU A 144 -16.37 -37.77 8.90
N PRO A 145 -16.98 -37.88 7.69
CA PRO A 145 -16.29 -38.34 6.49
C PRO A 145 -15.27 -37.30 5.98
N SER A 146 -15.67 -36.02 5.91
CA SER A 146 -14.83 -34.91 5.47
C SER A 146 -14.10 -34.24 6.65
N ARG A 147 -12.79 -34.02 6.51
CA ARG A 147 -11.97 -33.30 7.49
C ARG A 147 -10.93 -32.43 6.78
N PRO A 148 -11.28 -31.19 6.38
CA PRO A 148 -10.37 -30.30 5.64
C PRO A 148 -9.03 -30.03 6.33
N ARG A 149 -8.97 -30.12 7.67
CA ARG A 149 -7.72 -30.03 8.44
C ARG A 149 -6.67 -31.08 8.04
N ARG A 150 -7.05 -32.19 7.39
CA ARG A 150 -6.11 -33.22 6.90
C ARG A 150 -5.10 -32.63 5.90
N ASN A 151 -5.54 -31.73 5.02
CA ASN A 151 -4.68 -31.05 4.05
C ASN A 151 -3.82 -29.93 4.68
N ARG A 152 -4.12 -29.55 5.92
CA ARG A 152 -3.41 -28.48 6.66
C ARG A 152 -2.49 -29.01 7.75
N LYS A 153 -2.28 -30.32 7.86
CA LYS A 153 -1.65 -30.96 9.04
C LYS A 153 -0.14 -30.74 9.15
N SER A 154 0.54 -30.46 8.04
CA SER A 154 1.99 -30.19 8.03
C SER A 154 2.32 -29.06 7.05
N PRO A 155 3.46 -28.36 7.23
CA PRO A 155 3.95 -27.39 6.26
C PRO A 155 4.07 -27.99 4.85
N ALA A 156 4.65 -29.18 4.72
CA ALA A 156 4.81 -29.87 3.43
C ALA A 156 3.47 -30.08 2.68
N LEU A 157 2.40 -30.45 3.39
CA LEU A 157 1.09 -30.62 2.74
C LEU A 157 0.42 -29.30 2.39
N ARG A 158 0.60 -28.26 3.23
CA ARG A 158 0.10 -26.93 2.90
C ARG A 158 0.77 -26.38 1.65
N SER A 159 2.08 -26.56 1.52
CA SER A 159 2.85 -26.17 0.34
C SER A 159 2.45 -26.97 -0.90
N ALA A 160 2.29 -28.30 -0.79
CA ALA A 160 1.92 -29.16 -1.92
C ALA A 160 0.53 -28.85 -2.51
N PHE A 161 -0.39 -28.32 -1.70
CA PHE A 161 -1.77 -27.98 -2.12
C PHE A 161 -2.01 -26.48 -2.25
N GLN A 162 -0.95 -25.68 -2.28
CA GLN A 162 -1.06 -24.23 -2.40
C GLN A 162 -1.44 -23.84 -3.83
N GLU A 163 -2.58 -23.17 -4.00
CA GLU A 163 -3.12 -22.79 -5.30
C GLU A 163 -2.47 -21.53 -5.89
N THR A 164 -1.84 -20.70 -5.06
CA THR A 164 -1.28 -19.40 -5.47
C THR A 164 0.12 -19.24 -4.94
N VAL A 165 1.07 -18.94 -5.81
CA VAL A 165 2.47 -18.67 -5.46
C VAL A 165 2.83 -17.26 -5.91
N LEU A 166 3.57 -16.55 -5.04
CA LEU A 166 4.19 -15.27 -5.37
C LEU A 166 5.64 -15.50 -5.75
N THR A 167 6.10 -14.76 -6.77
CA THR A 167 7.50 -14.72 -7.17
C THR A 167 7.91 -13.26 -7.38
N PRO A 168 9.20 -12.91 -7.26
CA PRO A 168 9.68 -11.56 -7.56
C PRO A 168 9.31 -11.06 -8.97
N ALA A 169 9.22 -11.97 -9.94
CA ALA A 169 8.82 -11.67 -11.32
C ALA A 169 7.36 -11.18 -11.45
N ASN A 170 6.53 -11.35 -10.41
CA ASN A 170 5.18 -10.79 -10.40
C ASN A 170 5.15 -9.30 -10.03
N PHE A 171 6.27 -8.69 -9.62
CA PHE A 171 6.29 -7.34 -9.09
C PHE A 171 6.79 -6.32 -10.11
N ILE A 172 6.08 -5.19 -10.18
CA ILE A 172 6.53 -3.96 -10.79
C ILE A 172 6.81 -2.98 -9.64
N LEU A 173 8.03 -2.44 -9.58
CA LEU A 173 8.44 -1.49 -8.54
C LEU A 173 8.13 -0.04 -8.97
N PRO A 174 7.23 0.67 -8.27
CA PRO A 174 7.04 2.10 -8.48
C PRO A 174 8.21 2.93 -7.95
N LEU A 175 8.76 3.81 -8.79
CA LEU A 175 9.88 4.67 -8.46
C LEU A 175 9.52 6.14 -8.66
N PHE A 176 9.67 6.93 -7.61
CA PHE A 176 9.52 8.38 -7.70
C PHE A 176 10.86 9.01 -8.09
N VAL A 177 10.87 9.86 -9.12
CA VAL A 177 12.11 10.49 -9.61
C VAL A 177 12.01 12.01 -9.57
N HIS A 178 13.11 12.70 -9.29
CA HIS A 178 13.19 14.17 -9.32
C HIS A 178 14.54 14.66 -9.87
N GLU A 179 14.62 15.97 -10.15
CA GLU A 179 15.81 16.64 -10.70
C GLU A 179 16.99 16.76 -9.73
N GLY A 180 16.77 16.52 -8.44
CA GLY A 180 17.81 16.70 -7.42
C GLY A 180 18.92 15.65 -7.51
N GLU A 181 20.10 15.99 -7.01
CA GLU A 181 21.24 15.07 -7.00
C GLU A 181 21.11 13.98 -5.93
N THR A 182 20.48 14.31 -4.80
CA THR A 182 20.32 13.43 -3.65
C THR A 182 18.88 12.96 -3.50
N ASN A 183 18.70 11.75 -2.96
CA ASN A 183 17.38 11.23 -2.65
C ASN A 183 16.72 12.05 -1.53
N SER A 184 15.40 12.21 -1.60
CA SER A 184 14.61 12.86 -0.56
C SER A 184 13.52 11.93 -0.02
N PRO A 185 13.32 11.84 1.31
CA PRO A 185 12.31 10.95 1.88
C PRO A 185 10.89 11.44 1.57
N ILE A 186 9.94 10.50 1.48
CA ILE A 186 8.51 10.80 1.36
C ILE A 186 7.85 10.55 2.72
N GLY A 187 7.53 11.62 3.45
CA GLY A 187 7.03 11.51 4.83
C GLY A 187 5.76 10.66 4.96
N ALA A 188 4.82 10.82 4.03
CA ALA A 188 3.56 10.05 4.01
C ALA A 188 3.75 8.56 3.64
N MET A 189 4.93 8.18 3.15
CA MET A 189 5.28 6.82 2.73
C MET A 189 6.62 6.40 3.33
N PRO A 190 6.68 6.08 4.63
CA PRO A 190 7.92 5.73 5.32
C PRO A 190 8.68 4.62 4.60
N GLY A 191 9.97 4.85 4.30
CA GLY A 191 10.83 3.94 3.54
C GLY A 191 10.85 4.18 2.03
N CYS A 192 9.90 4.96 1.48
CA CYS A 192 9.96 5.42 0.09
C CYS A 192 10.71 6.75 -0.01
N GLN A 193 11.37 6.96 -1.15
CA GLN A 193 12.11 8.18 -1.45
C GLN A 193 11.76 8.69 -2.85
N ARG A 194 11.85 10.00 -3.06
CA ARG A 194 12.05 10.57 -4.39
C ARG A 194 13.53 10.43 -4.69
N LEU A 195 13.84 9.75 -5.78
CA LEU A 195 15.20 9.40 -6.18
C LEU A 195 15.77 10.48 -7.10
N GLY A 196 17.02 10.86 -6.85
CA GLY A 196 17.76 11.63 -7.84
C GLY A 196 17.92 10.80 -9.10
N TRP A 197 17.48 11.32 -10.26
CA TRP A 197 17.34 10.54 -11.48
C TRP A 197 18.64 9.94 -12.02
N ARG A 198 19.80 10.47 -11.62
CA ARG A 198 21.12 9.98 -12.06
C ARG A 198 21.62 8.81 -11.21
N HIS A 199 21.90 9.04 -9.93
CA HIS A 199 22.58 8.06 -9.08
C HIS A 199 21.59 7.21 -8.27
N GLY A 200 20.67 7.87 -7.54
CA GLY A 200 19.72 7.17 -6.68
C GLY A 200 18.79 6.25 -7.46
N LEU A 201 18.37 6.65 -8.65
CA LEU A 201 17.55 5.82 -9.54
C LEU A 201 18.27 4.52 -9.95
N ILE A 202 19.51 4.62 -10.43
CA ILE A 202 20.30 3.45 -10.85
C ILE A 202 20.52 2.50 -9.67
N GLU A 203 20.88 3.05 -8.51
CA GLU A 203 21.13 2.25 -7.30
C GLU A 203 19.88 1.47 -6.87
N GLU A 204 18.72 2.11 -6.89
CA GLU A 204 17.47 1.46 -6.49
C GLU A 204 17.04 0.36 -7.48
N VAL A 205 17.21 0.61 -8.79
CA VAL A 205 16.98 -0.40 -9.82
C VAL A 205 17.94 -1.57 -9.67
N TYR A 206 19.22 -1.32 -9.40
CA TYR A 206 20.19 -2.38 -9.15
C TYR A 206 19.75 -3.28 -7.98
N LYS A 207 19.34 -2.70 -6.84
CA LYS A 207 18.83 -3.44 -5.69
C LYS A 207 17.59 -4.27 -6.03
N ALA A 208 16.68 -3.74 -6.82
CA ALA A 208 15.47 -4.45 -7.24
C ALA A 208 15.81 -5.67 -8.10
N ARG A 209 16.73 -5.50 -9.06
CA ARG A 209 17.16 -6.58 -9.94
C ARG A 209 17.92 -7.69 -9.21
N ASP A 210 18.73 -7.34 -8.22
CA ASP A 210 19.49 -8.30 -7.39
C ASP A 210 18.58 -9.35 -6.73
N VAL A 211 17.33 -8.98 -6.43
CA VAL A 211 16.31 -9.86 -5.83
C VAL A 211 15.26 -10.35 -6.83
N GLY A 212 15.51 -10.18 -8.13
CA GLY A 212 14.67 -10.70 -9.21
C GLY A 212 13.49 -9.81 -9.62
N VAL A 213 13.41 -8.57 -9.13
CA VAL A 213 12.40 -7.59 -9.58
C VAL A 213 12.96 -6.83 -10.79
N ASN A 214 12.60 -7.28 -11.99
CA ASN A 214 13.12 -6.75 -13.27
C ASN A 214 12.12 -5.83 -14.00
N SER A 215 11.14 -5.29 -13.27
CA SER A 215 10.15 -4.37 -13.84
C SER A 215 9.96 -3.16 -12.93
N VAL A 216 9.96 -1.97 -13.53
CA VAL A 216 9.81 -0.70 -12.80
C VAL A 216 8.80 0.20 -13.49
N VAL A 217 8.16 1.09 -12.73
CA VAL A 217 7.34 2.17 -13.27
C VAL A 217 7.82 3.52 -12.73
N LEU A 218 7.98 4.51 -13.61
CA LEU A 218 8.53 5.82 -13.27
C LEU A 218 7.43 6.85 -13.02
N PHE A 219 7.51 7.54 -11.89
CA PHE A 219 6.62 8.65 -11.52
C PHE A 219 7.43 9.93 -11.27
N PRO A 220 7.30 10.97 -12.11
CA PRO A 220 8.12 12.18 -12.00
C PRO A 220 7.56 13.20 -11.02
N LYS A 221 8.40 13.71 -10.13
CA LYS A 221 8.17 14.95 -9.39
C LYS A 221 8.70 16.12 -10.25
N VAL A 222 7.85 16.62 -11.15
CA VAL A 222 8.18 17.72 -12.06
C VAL A 222 8.24 19.05 -11.28
N PRO A 223 9.26 19.91 -11.55
CA PRO A 223 9.30 21.27 -11.00
C PRO A 223 8.06 22.08 -11.39
N ASP A 224 7.47 22.83 -10.45
CA ASP A 224 6.23 23.56 -10.70
C ASP A 224 6.34 24.61 -11.82
N ALA A 225 7.54 25.16 -12.05
CA ALA A 225 7.81 26.11 -13.13
C ALA A 225 7.68 25.49 -14.55
N LEU A 226 7.69 24.16 -14.65
CA LEU A 226 7.51 23.43 -15.91
C LEU A 226 6.07 22.92 -16.09
N LYS A 227 5.20 23.11 -15.09
CA LYS A 227 3.80 22.71 -15.19
C LYS A 227 3.00 23.76 -15.98
N SER A 228 2.15 23.31 -16.90
CA SER A 228 1.24 24.15 -17.69
C SER A 228 -0.18 23.61 -17.65
N ALA A 229 -1.17 24.42 -18.05
CA ALA A 229 -2.57 23.97 -18.09
C ALA A 229 -2.79 22.82 -19.10
N THR A 230 -1.96 22.74 -20.13
CA THR A 230 -2.00 21.71 -21.19
C THR A 230 -1.01 20.57 -20.95
N GLY A 231 -0.19 20.64 -19.90
CA GLY A 231 0.74 19.59 -19.51
C GLY A 231 1.92 19.36 -20.47
N ASP A 232 2.38 20.40 -21.18
CA ASP A 232 3.28 20.25 -22.34
C ASP A 232 4.63 19.57 -22.04
N GLU A 233 5.09 19.64 -20.79
CA GLU A 233 6.31 18.97 -20.34
C GLU A 233 6.20 17.42 -20.39
N CYS A 234 4.99 16.87 -20.50
CA CYS A 234 4.77 15.41 -20.55
C CYS A 234 5.39 14.73 -21.78
N TYR A 235 5.56 15.47 -22.89
CA TYR A 235 6.18 14.99 -24.12
C TYR A 235 7.52 15.68 -24.45
N ASN A 236 8.10 16.42 -23.51
CA ASN A 236 9.43 16.99 -23.69
C ASN A 236 10.46 15.86 -23.76
N GLU A 237 11.08 15.66 -24.93
CA GLU A 237 12.05 14.58 -25.13
C GLU A 237 13.31 14.72 -24.26
N ASN A 238 13.57 15.90 -23.69
CA ASN A 238 14.63 16.15 -22.71
C ASN A 238 14.13 16.20 -21.26
N GLY A 239 12.85 15.93 -21.05
CA GLY A 239 12.20 15.91 -19.75
C GLY A 239 12.75 14.82 -18.82
N LEU A 240 12.36 14.91 -17.55
CA LEU A 240 12.85 14.04 -16.48
C LEU A 240 12.61 12.55 -16.76
N VAL A 241 11.40 12.19 -17.21
CA VAL A 241 11.03 10.79 -17.49
C VAL A 241 11.86 10.23 -18.65
N HIS A 242 11.94 10.94 -19.77
CA HIS A 242 12.65 10.50 -20.97
C HIS A 242 14.15 10.31 -20.71
N ARG A 243 14.79 11.24 -19.99
CA ARG A 243 16.19 11.08 -19.57
C ARG A 243 16.38 9.89 -18.64
N SER A 244 15.44 9.65 -17.72
CA SER A 244 15.46 8.49 -16.82
C SER A 244 15.32 7.17 -17.58
N ILE A 245 14.41 7.08 -18.56
CA ILE A 245 14.24 5.89 -19.40
C ILE A 245 15.52 5.58 -20.16
N ARG A 246 16.08 6.56 -20.89
CA ARG A 246 17.31 6.37 -21.67
C ARG A 246 18.48 5.95 -20.79
N LEU A 247 18.61 6.55 -19.61
CA LEU A 247 19.65 6.18 -18.65
C LEU A 247 19.49 4.73 -18.16
N LEU A 248 18.26 4.32 -17.84
CA LEU A 248 18.00 2.96 -17.39
C LEU A 248 18.20 1.93 -18.51
N LYS A 249 17.77 2.22 -19.74
CA LYS A 249 18.00 1.33 -20.89
C LYS A 249 19.48 1.22 -21.28
N ASP A 250 20.27 2.29 -21.13
CA ASP A 250 21.73 2.23 -21.30
C ASP A 250 22.39 1.28 -20.28
N LYS A 251 21.96 1.33 -19.01
CA LYS A 251 22.56 0.52 -17.94
C LYS A 251 22.00 -0.89 -17.82
N PHE A 252 20.72 -1.06 -18.10
CA PHE A 252 19.97 -2.29 -17.93
C PHE A 252 19.07 -2.52 -19.14
N PRO A 253 19.63 -2.93 -20.30
CA PRO A 253 18.86 -3.09 -21.54
C PRO A 253 17.67 -4.06 -21.43
N ASP A 254 17.79 -5.06 -20.55
CA ASP A 254 16.79 -6.10 -20.27
C ASP A 254 15.78 -5.73 -19.17
N LEU A 255 15.90 -4.54 -18.55
CA LEU A 255 14.90 -4.04 -17.60
C LEU A 255 13.61 -3.69 -18.34
N VAL A 256 12.48 -4.17 -17.83
CA VAL A 256 11.16 -3.78 -18.35
C VAL A 256 10.73 -2.46 -17.69
N ILE A 257 10.60 -1.42 -18.50
CA ILE A 257 10.22 -0.08 -18.07
C ILE A 257 8.78 0.18 -18.47
N TYR A 258 7.94 0.29 -17.45
CA TYR A 258 6.60 0.82 -17.54
C TYR A 258 6.65 2.34 -17.35
N THR A 259 5.87 3.08 -18.12
CA THR A 259 5.72 4.53 -17.94
C THR A 259 4.28 4.90 -17.67
N ASP A 260 4.08 5.94 -16.86
CA ASP A 260 2.77 6.53 -16.65
C ASP A 260 2.44 7.51 -17.80
N VAL A 261 1.23 7.40 -18.35
CA VAL A 261 0.68 8.31 -19.35
C VAL A 261 -0.55 8.98 -18.73
N ALA A 262 -0.34 10.17 -18.20
CA ALA A 262 -1.32 11.05 -17.57
C ALA A 262 -0.72 12.45 -17.43
N LEU A 263 -1.57 13.48 -17.38
CA LEU A 263 -1.10 14.86 -17.30
C LEU A 263 -0.92 15.35 -15.86
N ASP A 264 -1.39 14.66 -14.82
CA ASP A 264 -1.40 15.22 -13.44
C ASP A 264 -0.02 15.61 -12.86
N PRO A 265 1.12 15.00 -13.22
CA PRO A 265 2.43 15.50 -12.80
C PRO A 265 2.87 16.78 -13.51
N TYR A 266 2.29 17.06 -14.68
CA TYR A 266 2.67 18.13 -15.61
C TYR A 266 1.63 19.25 -15.70
N ASN A 267 0.41 18.97 -15.27
CA ASN A 267 -0.71 19.90 -15.30
C ASN A 267 -0.63 20.84 -14.09
N SER A 268 -0.78 22.15 -14.32
CA SER A 268 -0.69 23.16 -13.26
C SER A 268 -1.82 23.05 -12.21
N ASP A 269 -2.93 22.41 -12.55
CA ASP A 269 -4.11 22.25 -11.69
C ASP A 269 -4.20 20.88 -11.02
N GLY A 270 -3.30 19.93 -11.37
CA GLY A 270 -3.23 18.59 -10.78
C GLY A 270 -4.28 17.59 -11.29
N HIS A 271 -4.95 17.90 -12.40
CA HIS A 271 -5.86 17.00 -13.09
C HIS A 271 -5.14 16.11 -14.10
N ASP A 272 -5.67 14.90 -14.33
CA ASP A 272 -5.09 13.93 -15.27
C ASP A 272 -5.24 14.39 -16.74
N GLY A 273 -6.06 15.43 -16.98
CA GLY A 273 -6.35 16.02 -18.28
C GLY A 273 -6.46 17.55 -18.26
N ILE A 274 -6.64 18.12 -19.45
CA ILE A 274 -6.82 19.57 -19.66
C ILE A 274 -8.13 20.02 -19.03
N CYS A 275 -8.07 21.02 -18.15
CA CYS A 275 -9.25 21.59 -17.53
C CYS A 275 -9.67 22.89 -18.24
N ARG A 276 -10.94 22.94 -18.64
CA ARG A 276 -11.58 24.17 -19.11
C ARG A 276 -11.95 25.07 -17.94
N GLU A 277 -12.17 26.36 -18.20
CA GLU A 277 -12.51 27.38 -17.20
C GLU A 277 -13.75 27.05 -16.35
N ASP A 278 -14.69 26.27 -16.88
CA ASP A 278 -15.91 25.83 -16.17
C ASP A 278 -15.70 24.56 -15.32
N GLY A 279 -14.47 24.07 -15.21
CA GLY A 279 -14.11 22.89 -14.42
C GLY A 279 -14.28 21.55 -15.16
N VAL A 280 -14.66 21.57 -16.43
CA VAL A 280 -14.78 20.35 -17.25
C VAL A 280 -13.39 19.87 -17.65
N ILE A 281 -13.11 18.60 -17.42
CA ILE A 281 -11.92 17.92 -17.96
C ILE A 281 -12.22 17.51 -19.39
N MET A 282 -11.45 18.05 -20.33
CA MET A 282 -11.69 17.92 -21.76
C MET A 282 -11.13 16.59 -22.27
N ASN A 283 -12.01 15.67 -22.66
CA ASN A 283 -11.64 14.30 -23.04
C ASN A 283 -10.70 14.26 -24.25
N ASP A 284 -11.17 14.66 -25.42
CA ASP A 284 -10.50 14.45 -26.70
C ASP A 284 -9.19 15.25 -26.81
N GLU A 285 -9.21 16.50 -26.33
CA GLU A 285 -8.02 17.35 -26.27
C GLU A 285 -6.96 16.78 -25.31
N THR A 286 -7.38 16.15 -24.21
CA THR A 286 -6.46 15.43 -23.33
C THR A 286 -5.88 14.22 -24.05
N VAL A 287 -6.71 13.38 -24.68
CA VAL A 287 -6.27 12.21 -25.44
C VAL A 287 -5.22 12.58 -26.49
N HIS A 288 -5.38 13.72 -27.17
CA HIS A 288 -4.38 14.23 -28.11
C HIS A 288 -3.00 14.45 -27.45
N GLN A 289 -2.94 15.03 -26.25
CA GLN A 289 -1.69 15.22 -25.52
C GLN A 289 -1.10 13.89 -25.02
N LEU A 290 -1.96 12.98 -24.54
CA LEU A 290 -1.54 11.66 -24.07
C LEU A 290 -0.92 10.82 -25.20
N CYS A 291 -1.41 10.95 -26.43
CA CYS A 291 -0.78 10.32 -27.60
C CYS A 291 0.66 10.82 -27.81
N LYS A 292 0.90 12.13 -27.70
CA LYS A 292 2.27 12.70 -27.79
C LYS A 292 3.15 12.20 -26.65
N GLN A 293 2.62 12.13 -25.44
CA GLN A 293 3.33 11.60 -24.27
C GLN A 293 3.75 10.14 -24.52
N ALA A 294 2.81 9.27 -24.89
CA ALA A 294 3.07 7.86 -25.13
C ALA A 294 4.13 7.64 -26.23
N VAL A 295 3.98 8.31 -27.38
CA VAL A 295 4.95 8.21 -28.49
C VAL A 295 6.34 8.70 -28.08
N SER A 296 6.43 9.83 -27.36
CA SER A 296 7.72 10.35 -26.92
C SER A 296 8.40 9.45 -25.88
N GLN A 297 7.62 8.82 -24.97
CA GLN A 297 8.13 7.82 -24.03
C GLN A 297 8.60 6.54 -24.74
N ALA A 298 7.86 6.08 -25.75
CA ALA A 298 8.27 4.97 -26.61
C ALA A 298 9.59 5.25 -27.34
N ARG A 299 9.75 6.45 -27.93
CA ARG A 299 11.03 6.91 -28.51
C ARG A 299 12.18 6.92 -27.51
N ALA A 300 11.91 7.17 -26.22
CA ALA A 300 12.93 7.12 -25.18
C ALA A 300 13.33 5.69 -24.77
N GLY A 301 12.54 4.68 -25.17
CA GLY A 301 12.81 3.26 -24.89
C GLY A 301 11.89 2.64 -23.83
N ALA A 302 10.69 3.19 -23.60
CA ALA A 302 9.70 2.52 -22.76
C ALA A 302 9.22 1.22 -23.42
N ASP A 303 9.11 0.14 -22.64
CA ASP A 303 8.59 -1.14 -23.14
C ASP A 303 7.06 -1.18 -23.06
N VAL A 304 6.50 -0.56 -22.01
CA VAL A 304 5.06 -0.52 -21.75
C VAL A 304 4.64 0.90 -21.40
N VAL A 305 3.71 1.47 -22.15
CA VAL A 305 3.04 2.72 -21.77
C VAL A 305 1.77 2.41 -21.00
N SER A 306 1.51 3.14 -19.92
CA SER A 306 0.43 2.80 -18.98
C SER A 306 -0.50 3.99 -18.78
N PRO A 307 -1.50 4.20 -19.68
CA PRO A 307 -2.44 5.30 -19.57
C PRO A 307 -3.26 5.19 -18.31
N SER A 308 -3.04 6.13 -17.39
CA SER A 308 -3.68 6.15 -16.08
C SER A 308 -4.74 7.25 -15.95
N ASP A 309 -4.98 8.01 -17.00
CA ASP A 309 -5.81 9.21 -17.08
C ASP A 309 -7.33 9.00 -16.94
N MET A 310 -7.84 7.82 -17.30
CA MET A 310 -9.28 7.49 -17.36
C MET A 310 -10.10 8.34 -18.34
N MET A 311 -9.50 8.79 -19.46
CA MET A 311 -10.26 9.38 -20.56
C MET A 311 -10.89 8.30 -21.44
N ASP A 312 -12.03 8.59 -22.04
CA ASP A 312 -12.71 7.68 -22.96
C ASP A 312 -11.94 7.60 -24.28
N GLY A 313 -11.73 6.38 -24.79
CA GLY A 313 -11.11 6.13 -26.11
C GLY A 313 -9.58 6.30 -26.16
N ARG A 314 -8.92 6.59 -25.03
CA ARG A 314 -7.46 6.87 -25.02
C ARG A 314 -6.63 5.68 -25.46
N VAL A 315 -7.04 4.44 -25.17
CA VAL A 315 -6.25 3.24 -25.50
C VAL A 315 -6.13 3.11 -27.01
N GLY A 316 -7.25 3.22 -27.73
CA GLY A 316 -7.27 3.08 -29.18
C GLY A 316 -6.51 4.22 -29.86
N ALA A 317 -6.64 5.44 -29.35
CA ALA A 317 -5.90 6.60 -29.85
C ALA A 317 -4.38 6.45 -29.63
N ILE A 318 -3.95 6.04 -28.44
CA ILE A 318 -2.53 5.80 -28.12
C ILE A 318 -1.97 4.67 -28.98
N ARG A 319 -2.70 3.56 -29.12
CA ARG A 319 -2.30 2.44 -29.99
C ARG A 319 -2.07 2.90 -31.43
N ALA A 320 -3.04 3.62 -32.00
CA ALA A 320 -2.93 4.15 -33.35
C ALA A 320 -1.74 5.12 -33.50
N ALA A 321 -1.50 5.98 -32.51
CA ALA A 321 -0.38 6.92 -32.53
C ALA A 321 0.99 6.21 -32.44
N LEU A 322 1.11 5.18 -31.60
CA LEU A 322 2.31 4.34 -31.51
C LEU A 322 2.56 3.59 -32.83
N ASP A 323 1.53 2.99 -33.42
CA ASP A 323 1.64 2.26 -34.69
C ASP A 323 2.03 3.15 -35.86
N ALA A 324 1.46 4.36 -35.94
CA ALA A 324 1.79 5.34 -36.98
C ALA A 324 3.27 5.75 -36.97
N GLU A 325 3.92 5.66 -35.81
CA GLU A 325 5.33 5.98 -35.59
C GLU A 325 6.24 4.74 -35.58
N GLY A 326 5.69 3.55 -35.86
CA GLY A 326 6.42 2.30 -35.96
C GLY A 326 6.70 1.60 -34.62
N PHE A 327 6.08 2.03 -33.52
CA PHE A 327 6.22 1.42 -32.19
C PHE A 327 5.22 0.27 -31.97
N THR A 328 5.17 -0.67 -32.92
CA THR A 328 4.20 -1.80 -32.91
C THR A 328 4.43 -2.76 -31.74
N ASP A 329 5.66 -2.85 -31.24
CA ASP A 329 6.03 -3.78 -30.16
C ASP A 329 5.88 -3.18 -28.75
N VAL A 330 5.59 -1.87 -28.64
CA VAL A 330 5.36 -1.22 -27.34
C VAL A 330 3.98 -1.58 -26.82
N SER A 331 3.92 -2.17 -25.63
CA SER A 331 2.66 -2.62 -25.03
C SER A 331 1.89 -1.49 -24.35
N ILE A 332 0.59 -1.67 -24.19
CA ILE A 332 -0.30 -0.78 -23.43
C ILE A 332 -0.83 -1.51 -22.21
N MET A 333 -0.48 -1.03 -21.01
CA MET A 333 -1.11 -1.43 -19.75
C MET A 333 -2.17 -0.41 -19.34
N ALA A 334 -3.41 -0.67 -19.75
CA ALA A 334 -4.51 0.25 -19.53
C ALA A 334 -4.96 0.23 -18.06
N TYR A 335 -5.08 1.41 -17.44
CA TYR A 335 -5.74 1.55 -16.14
C TYR A 335 -7.27 1.47 -16.30
N THR A 336 -7.74 0.29 -16.69
CA THR A 336 -9.12 0.00 -17.06
C THR A 336 -10.12 0.29 -15.94
N ALA A 337 -9.82 -0.16 -14.72
CA ALA A 337 -10.70 0.06 -13.57
C ALA A 337 -9.98 0.89 -12.50
N LYS A 338 -9.77 2.18 -12.78
CA LYS A 338 -9.20 3.15 -11.82
C LYS A 338 -10.33 3.94 -11.13
N TYR A 339 -10.48 3.69 -9.84
CA TYR A 339 -11.53 4.26 -9.02
C TYR A 339 -11.17 5.63 -8.43
N ALA A 340 -12.17 6.48 -8.21
CA ALA A 340 -12.08 7.75 -7.48
C ALA A 340 -11.91 7.49 -5.98
N SER A 341 -10.69 7.10 -5.60
CA SER A 341 -10.37 6.52 -4.30
C SER A 341 -9.73 7.50 -3.32
N ALA A 342 -10.01 7.29 -2.02
CA ALA A 342 -9.35 7.98 -0.91
C ALA A 342 -7.93 7.45 -0.62
N PHE A 343 -7.54 6.30 -1.16
CA PHE A 343 -6.26 5.65 -0.88
C PHE A 343 -5.05 6.29 -1.61
N TYR A 344 -5.26 7.35 -2.40
CA TYR A 344 -4.20 8.00 -3.18
C TYR A 344 -3.47 9.13 -2.44
N GLY A 345 -3.93 9.53 -1.25
CA GLY A 345 -3.35 10.67 -0.51
C GLY A 345 -1.81 10.66 -0.43
N PRO A 346 -1.18 9.57 0.06
CA PRO A 346 0.28 9.54 0.19
C PRO A 346 1.05 9.64 -1.13
N PHE A 347 0.49 9.16 -2.26
CA PHE A 347 1.08 9.32 -3.59
C PHE A 347 1.01 10.78 -4.05
N ARG A 348 -0.13 11.44 -3.81
CA ARG A 348 -0.28 12.85 -4.16
C ARG A 348 0.66 13.74 -3.36
N ASP A 349 0.95 13.40 -2.11
CA ASP A 349 2.01 14.04 -1.32
C ASP A 349 3.40 13.75 -1.89
N ALA A 350 3.63 12.54 -2.41
CA ALA A 350 4.89 12.17 -3.07
C ALA A 350 5.15 13.01 -4.32
N LEU A 351 4.13 13.34 -5.12
CA LEU A 351 4.29 14.13 -6.35
C LEU A 351 3.93 15.61 -6.23
N ASP A 352 3.29 16.02 -5.13
CA ASP A 352 2.61 17.32 -5.00
C ASP A 352 1.65 17.58 -6.18
N SER A 353 0.82 16.56 -6.45
CA SER A 353 -0.13 16.53 -7.57
C SER A 353 -1.58 16.47 -7.10
N ASN A 354 -1.85 16.96 -5.87
CA ASN A 354 -3.22 17.14 -5.43
C ASN A 354 -3.94 18.11 -6.38
N PRO A 355 -5.17 17.79 -6.85
CA PRO A 355 -5.97 18.74 -7.59
C PRO A 355 -6.09 20.04 -6.80
N ARG A 356 -5.81 21.17 -7.44
CA ARG A 356 -5.90 22.48 -6.79
C ARG A 356 -7.36 22.86 -6.49
N PHE A 357 -8.30 22.29 -7.23
CA PHE A 357 -9.73 22.42 -7.03
C PHE A 357 -10.45 21.11 -7.41
N GLY A 358 -11.71 20.99 -6.99
CA GLY A 358 -12.59 19.88 -7.38
C GLY A 358 -12.12 18.50 -6.88
N ASP A 359 -12.55 17.48 -7.60
CA ASP A 359 -12.14 16.10 -7.40
C ASP A 359 -11.98 15.38 -8.76
N LYS A 360 -11.66 14.08 -8.72
CA LYS A 360 -11.43 13.26 -9.92
C LYS A 360 -12.65 12.41 -10.32
N LYS A 361 -13.84 12.68 -9.75
CA LYS A 361 -15.04 11.81 -9.92
C LYS A 361 -15.74 11.94 -11.26
N THR A 362 -15.37 12.92 -12.09
CA THR A 362 -15.94 13.09 -13.44
C THR A 362 -15.32 12.16 -14.47
N TYR A 363 -14.24 11.44 -14.12
CA TYR A 363 -13.54 10.50 -15.00
C TYR A 363 -13.09 9.22 -14.27
N GLN A 364 -12.63 9.30 -13.02
CA GLN A 364 -12.35 8.08 -12.24
C GLN A 364 -13.65 7.44 -11.75
N MET A 365 -13.69 6.10 -11.79
CA MET A 365 -14.91 5.34 -11.51
C MET A 365 -15.43 5.53 -10.09
N ASN A 366 -16.75 5.45 -9.91
CA ASN A 366 -17.37 5.50 -8.59
C ASN A 366 -17.07 4.19 -7.81
N PRO A 367 -16.50 4.24 -6.59
CA PRO A 367 -16.30 3.06 -5.74
C PRO A 367 -17.55 2.21 -5.46
N GLY A 368 -18.74 2.79 -5.59
CA GLY A 368 -20.01 2.05 -5.48
C GLY A 368 -20.34 1.16 -6.68
N ASN A 369 -19.58 1.25 -7.78
CA ASN A 369 -19.87 0.58 -9.03
C ASN A 369 -18.98 -0.66 -9.24
N TYR A 370 -19.62 -1.82 -9.33
CA TYR A 370 -18.96 -3.09 -9.65
C TYR A 370 -19.07 -3.43 -11.16
N ARG A 371 -20.28 -3.32 -11.73
CA ARG A 371 -20.58 -3.75 -13.11
C ARG A 371 -19.97 -2.86 -14.18
N GLU A 372 -19.73 -1.59 -13.86
CA GLU A 372 -19.14 -0.60 -14.77
C GLU A 372 -17.73 -1.01 -15.22
N ALA A 373 -16.97 -1.71 -14.36
CA ALA A 373 -15.64 -2.23 -14.71
C ALA A 373 -15.65 -3.17 -15.92
N LEU A 374 -16.77 -3.87 -16.19
CA LEU A 374 -16.92 -4.71 -17.39
C LEU A 374 -17.15 -3.88 -18.66
N ILE A 375 -17.68 -2.66 -18.54
CA ILE A 375 -17.84 -1.74 -19.67
C ILE A 375 -16.45 -1.25 -20.08
N GLU A 376 -15.69 -0.75 -19.11
CA GLU A 376 -14.30 -0.31 -19.32
C GLU A 376 -13.42 -1.44 -19.88
N THR A 377 -13.52 -2.64 -19.31
CA THR A 377 -12.79 -3.83 -19.78
C THR A 377 -13.02 -4.10 -21.25
N ARG A 378 -14.30 -4.10 -21.68
CA ARG A 378 -14.64 -4.37 -23.08
C ARG A 378 -14.19 -3.26 -24.01
N ALA A 379 -14.12 -2.01 -23.54
CA ALA A 379 -13.63 -0.89 -24.35
C ALA A 379 -12.13 -1.03 -24.56
N ASP A 380 -11.35 -1.11 -23.47
CA ASP A 380 -9.89 -1.21 -23.52
C ASP A 380 -9.41 -2.46 -24.29
N GLU A 381 -10.08 -3.60 -24.13
CA GLU A 381 -9.79 -4.82 -24.91
C GLU A 381 -9.98 -4.62 -26.41
N ARG A 382 -11.08 -3.97 -26.82
CA ARG A 382 -11.37 -3.72 -28.24
C ARG A 382 -10.44 -2.68 -28.84
N GLU A 383 -9.97 -1.77 -28.01
CA GLU A 383 -9.08 -0.68 -28.38
C GLU A 383 -7.60 -1.09 -28.46
N GLY A 384 -7.27 -2.32 -28.04
CA GLY A 384 -5.93 -2.89 -28.21
C GLY A 384 -5.04 -2.74 -26.97
N ALA A 385 -5.61 -2.75 -25.76
CA ALA A 385 -4.82 -2.95 -24.55
C ALA A 385 -4.19 -4.35 -24.52
N ASP A 386 -2.95 -4.44 -24.06
CA ASP A 386 -2.24 -5.71 -23.88
C ASP A 386 -2.40 -6.24 -22.44
N ILE A 387 -2.59 -5.34 -21.49
CA ILE A 387 -2.73 -5.63 -20.05
C ILE A 387 -3.83 -4.72 -19.49
N LEU A 388 -4.75 -5.30 -18.72
CA LEU A 388 -5.80 -4.54 -18.02
C LEU A 388 -5.44 -4.34 -16.55
N MET A 389 -5.69 -3.17 -15.97
CA MET A 389 -5.35 -2.87 -14.58
C MET A 389 -6.54 -2.47 -13.72
N VAL A 390 -6.56 -2.98 -12.48
CA VAL A 390 -7.41 -2.47 -11.38
C VAL A 390 -6.61 -1.62 -10.41
N LYS A 391 -7.14 -0.44 -10.06
CA LYS A 391 -6.54 0.48 -9.08
C LYS A 391 -7.61 1.19 -8.25
N PRO A 392 -7.51 1.18 -6.90
CA PRO A 392 -6.57 0.44 -6.04
C PRO A 392 -6.76 -1.09 -6.05
N ALA A 393 -5.89 -1.84 -5.36
CA ALA A 393 -5.93 -3.31 -5.38
C ALA A 393 -6.69 -3.92 -4.20
N MET A 394 -6.19 -3.81 -2.97
CA MET A 394 -6.77 -4.51 -1.80
C MET A 394 -8.25 -4.19 -1.53
N PRO A 395 -8.75 -2.95 -1.69
CA PRO A 395 -10.18 -2.69 -1.53
C PRO A 395 -11.05 -3.13 -2.71
N TYR A 396 -10.44 -3.62 -3.81
CA TYR A 396 -11.12 -3.99 -5.06
C TYR A 396 -10.69 -5.39 -5.57
N LEU A 397 -10.37 -6.31 -4.65
CA LEU A 397 -10.01 -7.70 -5.01
C LEU A 397 -11.15 -8.41 -5.76
N ASP A 398 -12.39 -8.06 -5.47
CA ASP A 398 -13.59 -8.53 -6.16
C ASP A 398 -13.65 -8.05 -7.63
N VAL A 399 -13.15 -6.84 -7.91
CA VAL A 399 -13.04 -6.29 -9.27
C VAL A 399 -11.87 -6.95 -10.03
N ILE A 400 -10.75 -7.22 -9.35
CA ILE A 400 -9.65 -8.01 -9.95
C ILE A 400 -10.15 -9.40 -10.37
N ARG A 401 -10.93 -10.06 -9.49
CA ARG A 401 -11.56 -11.34 -9.80
C ARG A 401 -12.54 -11.23 -10.95
N LEU A 402 -13.35 -10.17 -10.98
CA LEU A 402 -14.31 -9.89 -12.05
C LEU A 402 -13.61 -9.79 -13.41
N LEU A 403 -12.57 -8.98 -13.52
CA LEU A 403 -11.79 -8.85 -14.76
C LEU A 403 -11.18 -10.20 -15.15
N ARG A 404 -10.54 -10.91 -14.21
CA ARG A 404 -9.92 -12.21 -14.49
C ARG A 404 -10.91 -13.28 -14.96
N ASP A 405 -12.16 -13.24 -14.49
CA ASP A 405 -13.21 -14.16 -14.95
C ASP A 405 -13.79 -13.81 -16.33
N ASN A 406 -13.64 -12.56 -16.79
CA ASN A 406 -14.33 -12.05 -17.97
C ASN A 406 -13.40 -11.59 -19.09
N SER A 407 -12.09 -11.61 -18.87
CA SER A 407 -11.07 -11.21 -19.84
C SER A 407 -10.05 -12.32 -20.05
N PRO A 408 -9.60 -12.56 -21.31
CA PRO A 408 -8.45 -13.41 -21.57
C PRO A 408 -7.11 -12.68 -21.39
N LEU A 409 -7.10 -11.35 -21.23
CA LEU A 409 -5.88 -10.57 -21.11
C LEU A 409 -5.23 -10.72 -19.72
N PRO A 410 -3.89 -10.53 -19.62
CA PRO A 410 -3.22 -10.40 -18.35
C PRO A 410 -3.83 -9.29 -17.48
N ILE A 411 -3.97 -9.56 -16.19
CA ILE A 411 -4.51 -8.61 -15.22
C ILE A 411 -3.39 -8.06 -14.35
N SER A 412 -3.26 -6.74 -14.31
CA SER A 412 -2.40 -6.02 -13.38
C SER A 412 -3.22 -5.42 -12.24
N ALA A 413 -2.60 -5.24 -11.07
CA ALA A 413 -3.22 -4.59 -9.93
C ALA A 413 -2.24 -3.70 -9.20
N TYR A 414 -2.69 -2.52 -8.77
CA TYR A 414 -1.83 -1.57 -8.05
C TYR A 414 -2.17 -1.55 -6.57
N GLN A 415 -1.28 -2.11 -5.73
CA GLN A 415 -1.29 -1.88 -4.29
C GLN A 415 -0.81 -0.46 -3.99
N VAL A 416 -1.76 0.46 -3.84
CA VAL A 416 -1.46 1.90 -3.90
C VAL A 416 -0.84 2.43 -2.61
N SER A 417 -0.45 3.70 -2.66
CA SER A 417 0.31 4.37 -1.61
C SER A 417 -0.39 4.34 -0.24
N GLY A 418 -1.72 4.50 -0.20
CA GLY A 418 -2.49 4.41 1.04
C GLY A 418 -2.50 3.00 1.63
N GLU A 419 -2.55 1.96 0.78
CA GLU A 419 -2.47 0.56 1.23
C GLU A 419 -1.08 0.28 1.83
N TYR A 420 -0.02 0.75 1.18
CA TYR A 420 1.35 0.70 1.70
C TYR A 420 1.47 1.38 3.07
N SER A 421 1.06 2.64 3.16
CA SER A 421 1.19 3.44 4.39
C SER A 421 0.34 2.89 5.53
N MET A 422 -0.83 2.30 5.23
CA MET A 422 -1.67 1.63 6.23
C MET A 422 -0.94 0.46 6.90
N ILE A 423 -0.28 -0.40 6.11
CA ILE A 423 0.50 -1.52 6.65
C ILE A 423 1.69 -1.00 7.45
N LYS A 424 2.47 -0.05 6.90
CA LYS A 424 3.61 0.57 7.60
C LYS A 424 3.20 1.17 8.95
N ALA A 425 2.10 1.92 8.98
CA ALA A 425 1.62 2.57 10.20
C ALA A 425 1.16 1.56 11.26
N ALA A 426 0.36 0.56 10.86
CA ALA A 426 -0.12 -0.48 11.77
C ALA A 426 1.04 -1.31 12.34
N SER A 427 2.04 -1.64 11.53
CA SER A 427 3.25 -2.34 11.99
C SER A 427 4.11 -1.49 12.92
N ALA A 428 4.32 -0.21 12.61
CA ALA A 428 5.02 0.71 13.51
C ALA A 428 4.32 0.88 14.87
N ALA A 429 2.99 0.79 14.89
CA ALA A 429 2.18 0.78 16.10
C ALA A 429 2.18 -0.58 16.86
N GLY A 430 2.85 -1.61 16.32
CA GLY A 430 2.89 -2.96 16.91
C GLY A 430 1.61 -3.77 16.74
N MET A 431 0.70 -3.34 15.85
CA MET A 431 -0.57 -4.01 15.60
C MET A 431 -0.44 -5.19 14.63
N LEU A 432 0.52 -5.11 13.70
CA LEU A 432 0.77 -6.13 12.68
C LEU A 432 2.25 -6.52 12.62
N ASP A 433 2.49 -7.83 12.45
CA ASP A 433 3.77 -8.33 11.95
C ASP A 433 3.93 -7.91 10.50
N GLU A 434 4.87 -6.99 10.25
CA GLU A 434 5.05 -6.33 8.96
C GLU A 434 5.30 -7.32 7.82
N LYS A 435 6.27 -8.23 8.01
CA LYS A 435 6.65 -9.23 7.01
C LYS A 435 5.47 -10.09 6.60
N LYS A 436 4.72 -10.60 7.58
CA LYS A 436 3.54 -11.45 7.32
C LYS A 436 2.43 -10.66 6.63
N ALA A 437 2.14 -9.43 7.10
CA ALA A 437 1.09 -8.59 6.53
C ALA A 437 1.39 -8.20 5.07
N ILE A 438 2.65 -7.84 4.77
CA ILE A 438 3.10 -7.55 3.40
C ILE A 438 2.86 -8.76 2.50
N LEU A 439 3.42 -9.93 2.85
CA LEU A 439 3.31 -11.13 2.01
C LEU A 439 1.86 -11.60 1.86
N GLU A 440 1.06 -11.54 2.92
CA GLU A 440 -0.36 -11.92 2.86
C GLU A 440 -1.17 -10.97 1.97
N SER A 441 -0.91 -9.66 2.05
CA SER A 441 -1.59 -8.66 1.21
C SER A 441 -1.34 -8.89 -0.29
N LEU A 442 -0.09 -9.12 -0.67
CA LEU A 442 0.32 -9.41 -2.04
C LEU A 442 -0.23 -10.75 -2.53
N LEU A 443 -0.27 -11.75 -1.63
CA LEU A 443 -0.81 -13.07 -1.96
C LEU A 443 -2.31 -12.99 -2.23
N CYS A 444 -3.04 -12.14 -1.50
CA CYS A 444 -4.46 -11.92 -1.74
C CYS A 444 -4.72 -11.26 -3.10
N ILE A 445 -3.90 -10.29 -3.50
CA ILE A 445 -3.97 -9.65 -4.83
C ILE A 445 -3.70 -10.68 -5.94
N LYS A 446 -2.63 -11.48 -5.80
CA LYS A 446 -2.31 -12.57 -6.75
C LYS A 446 -3.44 -13.60 -6.83
N ARG A 447 -3.97 -14.04 -5.70
CA ARG A 447 -5.07 -15.02 -5.61
C ARG A 447 -6.36 -14.50 -6.24
N ALA A 448 -6.62 -13.19 -6.14
CA ALA A 448 -7.79 -12.58 -6.77
C ALA A 448 -7.75 -12.69 -8.30
N GLY A 449 -6.56 -12.76 -8.90
CA GLY A 449 -6.41 -12.99 -10.34
C GLY A 449 -5.35 -12.15 -11.02
N ALA A 450 -4.62 -11.30 -10.28
CA ALA A 450 -3.56 -10.48 -10.86
C ALA A 450 -2.37 -11.34 -11.33
N ASP A 451 -1.91 -11.11 -12.56
CA ASP A 451 -0.70 -11.68 -13.13
C ASP A 451 0.55 -10.93 -12.62
N ILE A 452 0.46 -9.60 -12.60
CA ILE A 452 1.51 -8.67 -12.13
C ILE A 452 0.94 -7.65 -11.15
N ILE A 453 1.79 -7.17 -10.22
CA ILE A 453 1.39 -6.30 -9.12
C ILE A 453 2.34 -5.11 -9.03
N LEU A 454 1.79 -3.89 -9.13
CA LEU A 454 2.51 -2.68 -8.80
C LEU A 454 2.46 -2.52 -7.28
N THR A 455 3.63 -2.50 -6.64
CA THR A 455 3.70 -2.37 -5.18
C THR A 455 5.01 -1.71 -4.72
N TYR A 456 4.88 -0.76 -3.81
CA TYR A 456 6.02 -0.15 -3.13
C TYR A 456 6.75 -1.12 -2.19
N PHE A 457 6.15 -2.28 -1.89
CA PHE A 457 6.80 -3.37 -1.16
C PHE A 457 7.64 -4.29 -2.05
N ALA A 458 7.74 -4.07 -3.36
CA ALA A 458 8.32 -5.05 -4.29
C ALA A 458 9.71 -5.53 -3.86
N LEU A 459 10.61 -4.60 -3.51
CA LEU A 459 11.96 -4.92 -3.02
C LEU A 459 11.92 -5.69 -1.69
N GLN A 460 11.12 -5.23 -0.72
CA GLN A 460 11.02 -5.87 0.61
C GLN A 460 10.41 -7.28 0.51
N ALA A 461 9.33 -7.43 -0.26
CA ALA A 461 8.67 -8.70 -0.48
C ALA A 461 9.58 -9.69 -1.21
N ALA A 462 10.31 -9.25 -2.23
CA ALA A 462 11.26 -10.09 -2.95
C ALA A 462 12.38 -10.62 -2.03
N ARG A 463 12.95 -9.76 -1.17
CA ARG A 463 13.91 -10.18 -0.12
C ARG A 463 13.33 -11.22 0.82
N TYR A 464 12.11 -11.02 1.30
CA TYR A 464 11.44 -11.99 2.15
C TYR A 464 11.21 -13.34 1.46
N LEU A 465 10.89 -13.33 0.16
CA LEU A 465 10.73 -14.54 -0.65
C LEU A 465 12.07 -15.25 -0.89
N ALA A 466 13.18 -14.51 -0.95
CA ALA A 466 14.54 -15.04 -1.04
C ALA A 466 15.06 -15.61 0.30
N GLY A 467 14.29 -15.49 1.39
CA GLY A 467 14.67 -15.98 2.72
C GLY A 467 15.48 -14.99 3.55
N GLU A 468 15.62 -13.74 3.09
CA GLU A 468 16.21 -12.68 3.89
C GLU A 468 15.30 -12.29 5.07
N ALA A 469 15.93 -11.83 6.16
CA ALA A 469 15.27 -11.54 7.43
C ALA A 469 14.29 -10.37 7.31
#